data_AF-A0A1H6ISU0-F1
#
_entry.id   AF-A0A1H6ISU0-F1
#
_cell.length_a   1.000
_cell.length_b   1.000
_cell.length_c   1.000
_cell.angle_alpha   90.00
_cell.angle_beta   90.00
_cell.angle_gamma   90.00
#
_symmetry.space_group_name_H-M   'P 1'
#
loop_
_entity.id
_entity.type
_entity.pdbx_description
1 polymer ?
#
loop_
_entity_poly.entity_id
_entity_poly.type
_entity_poly.pdbx_seq_one_letter_code
_entity_poly.pdbx_strand_id
1 'polypeptide(L)'
;MNELCKIIKDMVVPNFMNIRTSLRTYDRDALCCGSPCWRWAYHAIHSADKWFINPCVYDEPPFHEEGLDNPDKPATVVLSDEQLLEYLDAVEKKTLDYIDSLTDEMLYERPENCEHTRMELVLRQFRHISFHTGMLNGQTALATGKFPMWVSQADKYVDDGIFFGRYRKGQVTK
;
A
#
# COMPACT_ATOMS: atom_id res chain seq x y z
N MET A 1 -1.77 -25.10 11.19
CA MET A 1 -1.13 -25.05 9.86
C MET A 1 -1.46 -23.67 9.32
N ASN A 2 -0.48 -22.83 9.01
CA ASN A 2 -0.70 -21.41 8.71
C ASN A 2 -0.83 -21.16 7.20
N GLU A 3 -1.68 -21.93 6.52
CA GLU A 3 -1.76 -21.89 5.06
C GLU A 3 -2.44 -20.60 4.59
N LEU A 4 -3.50 -20.15 5.28
CA LEU A 4 -4.18 -18.91 4.96
C LEU A 4 -3.29 -17.70 5.23
N CYS A 5 -2.57 -17.67 6.35
CA CYS A 5 -1.60 -16.59 6.62
C CYS A 5 -0.50 -16.52 5.56
N LYS A 6 -0.01 -17.66 5.06
CA LYS A 6 0.96 -17.69 3.93
C LYS A 6 0.34 -17.14 2.65
N ILE A 7 -0.86 -17.56 2.28
CA ILE A 7 -1.58 -17.05 1.10
C ILE A 7 -1.78 -15.53 1.22
N ILE A 8 -2.17 -15.03 2.40
CA ILE A 8 -2.32 -13.61 2.67
C ILE A 8 -0.98 -12.91 2.42
N LYS A 9 0.13 -13.42 2.98
CA LYS A 9 1.46 -12.84 2.80
C LYS A 9 1.86 -12.79 1.32
N ASP A 10 1.65 -13.87 0.58
CA ASP A 10 1.97 -13.99 -0.84
C ASP A 10 1.17 -13.00 -1.72
N MET A 11 -0.03 -12.62 -1.27
CA MET A 11 -0.86 -11.62 -1.95
C MET A 11 -0.56 -10.17 -1.52
N VAL A 12 -0.14 -9.97 -0.28
CA VAL A 12 0.15 -8.65 0.29
C VAL A 12 1.49 -8.09 -0.19
N VAL A 13 2.53 -8.93 -0.30
CA VAL A 13 3.86 -8.49 -0.77
C VAL A 13 3.80 -7.84 -2.16
N PRO A 14 3.16 -8.43 -3.19
CA PRO A 14 2.98 -7.78 -4.49
C PRO A 14 2.24 -6.44 -4.40
N ASN A 15 1.27 -6.29 -3.50
CA ASN A 15 0.56 -5.02 -3.32
C ASN A 15 1.50 -3.90 -2.88
N PHE A 16 2.39 -4.16 -1.91
CA PHE A 16 3.42 -3.20 -1.49
C PHE A 16 4.41 -2.90 -2.62
N MET A 17 4.85 -3.91 -3.37
CA MET A 17 5.70 -3.72 -4.56
C MET A 17 5.04 -2.84 -5.63
N ASN A 18 3.75 -3.03 -5.88
CA ASN A 18 3.02 -2.30 -6.92
C ASN A 18 2.77 -0.84 -6.54
N ILE A 19 2.42 -0.54 -5.28
CA ILE A 19 2.29 0.85 -4.84
C ILE A 19 3.66 1.55 -4.75
N ARG A 20 4.73 0.84 -4.37
CA ARG A 20 6.11 1.35 -4.44
C ARG A 20 6.47 1.76 -5.87
N THR A 21 6.13 0.94 -6.84
CA THR A 21 6.31 1.26 -8.27
C THR A 21 5.52 2.51 -8.66
N SER A 22 4.31 2.67 -8.14
CA SER A 22 3.48 3.86 -8.37
C SER A 22 4.18 5.12 -7.85
N LEU A 23 4.69 5.09 -6.61
CA LEU A 23 5.46 6.19 -6.00
C LEU A 23 6.72 6.55 -6.80
N ARG A 24 7.33 5.59 -7.49
CA ARG A 24 8.53 5.81 -8.32
C ARG A 24 8.24 6.35 -9.72
N THR A 25 6.97 6.37 -10.15
CA THR A 25 6.61 6.66 -11.55
C THR A 25 5.55 7.72 -11.72
N TYR A 26 4.74 7.98 -10.69
CA TYR A 26 3.67 8.96 -10.75
C TYR A 26 4.18 10.40 -10.91
N ASP A 27 3.31 11.25 -11.44
CA ASP A 27 3.46 12.69 -11.24
C ASP A 27 2.79 13.05 -9.91
N ARG A 28 3.63 13.33 -8.91
CA ARG A 28 3.18 13.59 -7.53
C ARG A 28 2.24 14.79 -7.41
N ASP A 29 2.40 15.80 -8.27
CA ASP A 29 1.66 17.06 -8.22
C ASP A 29 0.46 17.07 -9.17
N ALA A 30 0.35 16.06 -10.05
CA ALA A 30 -0.83 15.88 -10.86
C ALA A 30 -2.09 15.76 -9.99
N LEU A 31 -3.17 16.39 -10.44
CA LEU A 31 -4.43 16.38 -9.72
C LEU A 31 -5.21 15.10 -10.00
N CYS A 32 -5.63 14.44 -8.94
CA CYS A 32 -6.61 13.38 -8.94
C CYS A 32 -7.77 13.79 -8.03
N CYS A 33 -8.98 13.90 -8.58
CA CYS A 33 -10.17 14.37 -7.85
C CYS A 33 -9.95 15.71 -7.11
N GLY A 34 -9.15 16.62 -7.69
CA GLY A 34 -8.89 17.94 -7.11
C GLY A 34 -7.72 18.02 -6.13
N SER A 35 -7.11 16.88 -5.77
CA SER A 35 -5.96 16.82 -4.84
C SER A 35 -4.72 16.21 -5.50
N PRO A 36 -3.51 16.65 -5.13
CA PRO A 36 -2.29 16.13 -5.73
C PRO A 36 -2.11 14.64 -5.41
N CYS A 37 -1.60 13.87 -6.38
CA CYS A 37 -1.45 12.42 -6.30
C CYS A 37 -0.70 11.94 -5.06
N TRP A 38 0.29 12.69 -4.55
CA TRP A 38 1.01 12.32 -3.32
C TRP A 38 0.09 12.20 -2.09
N ARG A 39 -1.01 12.96 -2.04
CA ARG A 39 -2.00 12.83 -0.95
C ARG A 39 -2.79 11.55 -1.03
N TRP A 40 -3.10 11.10 -2.24
CA TRP A 40 -3.76 9.81 -2.45
C TRP A 40 -2.81 8.64 -2.15
N ALA A 41 -1.53 8.79 -2.46
CA ALA A 41 -0.52 7.82 -2.06
C ALA A 41 -0.40 7.73 -0.53
N TYR A 42 -0.30 8.88 0.15
CA TYR A 42 -0.31 8.92 1.60
C TYR A 42 -1.57 8.28 2.20
N HIS A 43 -2.76 8.65 1.70
CA HIS A 43 -4.04 8.07 2.12
C HIS A 43 -4.05 6.54 2.05
N ALA A 44 -3.53 5.98 0.96
CA ALA A 44 -3.46 4.53 0.77
C ALA A 44 -2.51 3.86 1.78
N ILE A 45 -1.32 4.44 2.00
CA ILE A 45 -0.30 3.89 2.90
C ILE A 45 -0.76 4.00 4.36
N HIS A 46 -1.30 5.16 4.74
CA HIS A 46 -1.85 5.40 6.08
C HIS A 46 -3.03 4.50 6.39
N SER A 47 -3.95 4.30 5.44
CA SER A 47 -5.05 3.35 5.60
C SER A 47 -4.52 1.94 5.84
N ALA A 48 -3.50 1.51 5.10
CA ALA A 48 -2.87 0.20 5.33
C ALA A 48 -2.25 0.11 6.75
N ASP A 49 -1.53 1.13 7.19
CA ASP A 49 -0.93 1.18 8.54
C ASP A 49 -1.97 1.04 9.66
N LYS A 50 -3.08 1.76 9.54
CA LYS A 50 -4.14 1.85 10.53
C LYS A 50 -5.07 0.64 10.52
N TRP A 51 -5.58 0.31 9.34
CA TRP A 51 -6.72 -0.60 9.22
C TRP A 51 -6.34 -2.04 8.91
N PHE A 52 -5.08 -2.34 8.56
CA PHE A 52 -4.69 -3.73 8.30
C PHE A 52 -4.66 -4.57 9.58
N ILE A 53 -4.30 -3.94 10.71
CA ILE A 53 -4.04 -4.61 11.98
C ILE A 53 -5.20 -4.39 12.95
N ASN A 54 -5.34 -3.17 13.48
CA ASN A 54 -6.41 -2.81 14.39
C ASN A 54 -6.63 -1.28 14.36
N PRO A 55 -7.69 -0.78 13.71
CA PRO A 55 -7.96 0.65 13.64
C PRO A 55 -8.39 1.25 15.00
N CYS A 56 -8.83 0.42 15.94
CA CYS A 56 -9.32 0.85 17.26
C CYS A 56 -8.20 0.99 18.29
N VAL A 57 -7.01 0.43 18.02
CA VAL A 57 -5.81 0.54 18.85
C VAL A 57 -4.65 0.86 17.91
N TYR A 58 -4.52 2.15 17.58
CA TYR A 58 -3.58 2.64 16.60
C TYR A 58 -2.98 3.98 17.03
N ASP A 59 -1.66 4.08 16.92
CA ASP A 59 -0.91 5.31 17.10
C ASP A 59 -0.57 5.90 15.73
N GLU A 60 -0.94 7.17 15.54
CA GLU A 60 -0.61 7.93 14.34
C GLU A 60 0.92 8.10 14.22
N PRO A 61 1.49 8.08 13.00
CA PRO A 61 2.93 8.32 12.84
C PRO A 61 3.26 9.78 13.24
N PRO A 62 4.47 10.07 13.75
CA PRO A 62 4.79 11.37 14.35
C PRO A 62 4.61 12.60 13.45
N PHE A 63 4.62 12.39 12.12
CA PHE A 63 4.43 13.44 11.13
C PHE A 63 2.95 13.63 10.71
N HIS A 64 2.03 12.77 11.15
CA HIS A 64 0.62 12.87 10.82
C HIS A 64 -0.02 14.08 11.52
N GLU A 65 -0.92 14.73 10.81
CA GLU A 65 -1.82 15.76 11.33
C GLU A 65 -3.24 15.50 10.85
N GLU A 66 -4.21 16.05 11.58
CA GLU A 66 -5.62 15.87 11.24
C GLU A 66 -5.91 16.32 9.80
N GLY A 67 -6.50 15.41 9.01
CA GLY A 67 -6.89 15.69 7.62
C GLY A 67 -5.82 15.34 6.60
N LEU A 68 -4.58 15.03 6.99
CA LEU A 68 -3.55 14.61 6.06
C LEU A 68 -3.95 13.34 5.31
N ASP A 69 -4.59 12.40 6.01
CA ASP A 69 -5.09 11.11 5.49
C ASP A 69 -6.32 11.23 4.61
N ASN A 70 -6.99 12.39 4.59
CA ASN A 70 -8.17 12.60 3.77
C ASN A 70 -7.87 13.65 2.68
N PRO A 71 -7.67 13.24 1.42
CA PRO A 71 -7.37 14.17 0.33
C PRO A 71 -8.40 15.28 0.12
N ASP A 72 -9.64 15.14 0.61
CA ASP A 72 -10.68 16.18 0.52
C ASP A 72 -10.60 17.21 1.67
N LYS A 73 -9.79 16.96 2.70
CA LYS A 73 -9.56 17.88 3.82
C LYS A 73 -8.27 18.68 3.63
N PRO A 74 -8.17 19.91 4.15
CA PRO A 74 -6.90 20.65 4.13
C PRO A 74 -5.86 19.97 5.03
N ALA A 75 -4.59 20.12 4.65
CA ALA A 75 -3.42 19.73 5.42
C ALA A 75 -2.27 20.72 5.11
N THR A 76 -1.48 21.04 6.12
CA THR A 76 -0.26 21.86 6.05
C THR A 76 1.00 21.05 5.78
N VAL A 77 1.02 19.79 6.22
CA VAL A 77 2.15 18.87 5.99
C VAL A 77 2.19 18.48 4.52
N VAL A 78 3.38 18.57 3.92
CA VAL A 78 3.67 18.10 2.56
C VAL A 78 4.80 17.10 2.64
N LEU A 79 4.51 15.85 2.27
CA LEU A 79 5.49 14.76 2.32
C LEU A 79 6.30 14.72 1.02
N SER A 80 7.61 14.45 1.09
CA SER A 80 8.42 14.12 -0.08
C SER A 80 8.19 12.66 -0.52
N ASP A 81 8.63 12.32 -1.73
CA ASP A 81 8.56 10.94 -2.21
C ASP A 81 9.44 10.01 -1.35
N GLU A 82 10.59 10.49 -0.87
CA GLU A 82 11.44 9.76 0.07
C GLU A 82 10.71 9.50 1.40
N GLN A 83 10.03 10.49 1.96
CA GLN A 83 9.24 10.30 3.19
C GLN A 83 8.09 9.31 2.98
N LEU A 84 7.42 9.34 1.82
CA LEU A 84 6.38 8.37 1.47
C LEU A 84 6.93 6.96 1.31
N LEU A 85 8.11 6.80 0.70
CA LEU A 85 8.77 5.51 0.54
C LEU A 85 9.27 4.95 1.87
N GLU A 86 9.88 5.79 2.71
CA GLU A 86 10.31 5.41 4.07
C GLU A 86 9.12 4.97 4.92
N TYR A 87 8.00 5.71 4.84
CA TYR A 87 6.77 5.32 5.52
C TYR A 87 6.18 4.02 4.96
N LEU A 88 6.16 3.86 3.64
CA LEU A 88 5.73 2.62 2.99
C LEU A 88 6.54 1.42 3.48
N ASP A 89 7.87 1.54 3.58
CA ASP A 89 8.75 0.47 4.04
C ASP A 89 8.49 0.12 5.52
N ALA A 90 8.24 1.12 6.36
CA ALA A 90 7.86 0.90 7.76
C ALA A 90 6.50 0.18 7.88
N VAL A 91 5.51 0.57 7.08
CA VAL A 91 4.17 -0.04 7.05
C VAL A 91 4.21 -1.46 6.49
N GLU A 92 4.99 -1.71 5.43
CA GLU A 92 5.19 -3.06 4.89
C GLU A 92 5.80 -3.96 5.97
N LYS A 93 6.89 -3.52 6.62
CA LYS A 93 7.52 -4.30 7.68
C LYS A 93 6.54 -4.62 8.81
N LYS A 94 5.83 -3.60 9.33
CA LYS A 94 4.83 -3.76 10.39
C LYS A 94 3.72 -4.75 9.98
N THR A 95 3.28 -4.69 8.73
CA THR A 95 2.25 -5.58 8.18
C THR A 95 2.74 -7.02 8.06
N LEU A 96 3.96 -7.23 7.57
CA LEU A 96 4.54 -8.57 7.43
C LEU A 96 4.83 -9.20 8.79
N ASP A 97 5.40 -8.44 9.73
CA ASP A 97 5.62 -8.87 11.11
C ASP A 97 4.30 -9.29 11.76
N TYR A 98 3.22 -8.53 11.52
CA TYR A 98 1.89 -8.87 12.02
C TYR A 98 1.38 -10.19 11.42
N ILE A 99 1.43 -10.36 10.09
CA ILE A 99 1.00 -11.60 9.44
C ILE A 99 1.79 -12.81 9.98
N ASP A 100 3.10 -12.64 10.20
CA ASP A 100 3.98 -13.69 10.74
C ASP A 100 3.63 -14.06 12.20
N SER A 101 2.97 -13.17 12.94
CA SER A 101 2.49 -13.43 14.30
C SER A 101 1.15 -14.18 14.36
N LEU A 102 0.41 -14.27 13.25
CA LEU A 102 -0.92 -14.86 13.20
C LEU A 102 -0.88 -16.38 12.96
N THR A 103 -1.83 -17.08 13.56
CA THR A 103 -2.28 -18.41 13.08
C THR A 103 -3.55 -18.26 12.24
N ASP A 104 -3.86 -19.29 11.45
CA ASP A 104 -5.07 -19.29 10.62
C ASP A 104 -6.35 -19.15 11.46
N GLU A 105 -6.36 -19.66 12.69
CA GLU A 105 -7.49 -19.53 13.62
C GLU A 105 -7.70 -18.08 14.08
N MET A 106 -6.61 -17.32 14.29
CA MET A 106 -6.68 -15.92 14.70
C MET A 106 -7.35 -15.02 13.65
N LEU A 107 -7.42 -15.47 12.38
CA LEU A 107 -8.08 -14.72 11.30
C LEU A 107 -9.58 -14.54 11.54
N TYR A 108 -10.22 -15.46 12.28
CA TYR A 108 -11.65 -15.40 12.62
C TYR A 108 -11.96 -14.50 13.83
N GLU A 109 -10.94 -14.16 14.60
CA GLU A 109 -11.08 -13.34 15.80
C GLU A 109 -11.12 -11.85 15.45
N ARG A 110 -11.72 -11.07 16.35
CA ARG A 110 -11.71 -9.61 16.31
C ARG A 110 -10.54 -9.08 17.14
N PRO A 111 -9.74 -8.14 16.62
CA PRO A 111 -8.79 -7.39 17.45
C PRO A 111 -9.48 -6.64 18.60
N GLU A 112 -8.68 -6.18 19.55
CA GLU A 112 -9.17 -5.42 20.70
C GLU A 112 -10.02 -4.22 20.27
N ASN A 113 -11.23 -4.11 20.85
CA ASN A 113 -12.21 -3.04 20.60
C ASN A 113 -12.68 -2.91 19.13
N CYS A 114 -12.33 -3.85 18.26
CA CYS A 114 -12.69 -3.82 16.84
C CYS A 114 -13.91 -4.69 16.57
N GLU A 115 -14.84 -4.21 15.74
CA GLU A 115 -16.02 -4.98 15.33
C GLU A 115 -15.72 -5.97 14.18
N HIS A 116 -14.62 -5.76 13.47
CA HIS A 116 -14.22 -6.56 12.32
C HIS A 116 -13.24 -7.67 12.69
N THR A 117 -13.33 -8.80 11.98
CA THR A 117 -12.33 -9.86 12.13
C THR A 117 -11.02 -9.45 11.49
N ARG A 118 -9.91 -10.08 11.91
CA ARG A 118 -8.61 -9.88 11.26
C ARG A 118 -8.67 -10.16 9.76
N MET A 119 -9.41 -11.20 9.34
CA MET A 119 -9.59 -11.50 7.91
C MET A 119 -10.35 -10.39 7.17
N GLU A 120 -11.40 -9.82 7.77
CA GLU A 120 -12.13 -8.69 7.16
C GLU A 120 -11.22 -7.47 6.98
N LEU A 121 -10.39 -7.15 7.98
CA LEU A 121 -9.43 -6.06 7.92
C LEU A 121 -8.40 -6.27 6.80
N VAL A 122 -7.81 -7.47 6.72
CA VAL A 122 -6.87 -7.87 5.65
C VAL A 122 -7.51 -7.68 4.27
N LEU A 123 -8.72 -8.21 4.05
CA LEU A 123 -9.40 -8.12 2.75
C LEU A 123 -9.80 -6.69 2.37
N ARG A 124 -10.19 -5.87 3.35
CA ARG A 124 -10.50 -4.46 3.13
C ARG A 124 -9.25 -3.72 2.66
N GLN A 125 -8.12 -3.92 3.32
CA GLN A 125 -6.88 -3.23 2.95
C GLN A 125 -6.28 -3.78 1.65
N PHE A 126 -6.38 -5.09 1.40
CA PHE A 126 -6.00 -5.66 0.12
C PHE A 126 -6.72 -4.96 -1.05
N ARG A 127 -8.04 -4.75 -0.96
CA ARG A 127 -8.80 -4.04 -2.01
C ARG A 127 -8.48 -2.54 -2.07
N HIS A 128 -8.31 -1.90 -0.92
CA HIS A 128 -8.06 -0.45 -0.82
C HIS A 128 -6.72 -0.06 -1.46
N ILE A 129 -5.64 -0.76 -1.10
CA ILE A 129 -4.31 -0.49 -1.66
C ILE A 129 -4.27 -0.77 -3.17
N SER A 130 -4.90 -1.87 -3.64
CA SER A 130 -4.98 -2.17 -5.07
C SER A 130 -5.77 -1.12 -5.84
N PHE A 131 -6.86 -0.59 -5.26
CA PHE A 131 -7.65 0.48 -5.87
C PHE A 131 -6.81 1.75 -6.07
N HIS A 132 -6.14 2.24 -5.03
CA HIS A 132 -5.31 3.44 -5.14
C HIS A 132 -4.09 3.23 -6.02
N THR A 133 -3.47 2.05 -6.00
CA THR A 133 -2.40 1.67 -6.94
C THR A 133 -2.89 1.78 -8.39
N GLY A 134 -4.07 1.25 -8.70
CA GLY A 134 -4.67 1.33 -10.03
C GLY A 134 -4.97 2.78 -10.45
N MET A 135 -5.47 3.59 -9.52
CA MET A 135 -5.73 5.01 -9.73
C MET A 135 -4.45 5.79 -10.09
N LEU A 136 -3.38 5.63 -9.28
CA LEU A 136 -2.08 6.28 -9.52
C LEU A 136 -1.47 5.81 -10.85
N ASN A 137 -1.43 4.51 -11.09
CA ASN A 137 -0.91 3.95 -12.33
C ASN A 137 -1.71 4.40 -13.57
N GLY A 138 -3.02 4.56 -13.42
CA GLY A 138 -3.90 5.08 -14.48
C GLY A 138 -3.56 6.52 -14.83
N GLN A 139 -3.33 7.38 -13.84
CA GLN A 139 -2.86 8.74 -14.05
C GLN A 139 -1.51 8.75 -14.78
N THR A 140 -0.54 7.96 -14.32
CA THR A 140 0.78 7.85 -14.96
C THR A 140 0.66 7.39 -16.41
N ALA A 141 -0.19 6.39 -16.67
CA ALA A 141 -0.39 5.84 -18.01
C ALA A 141 -0.99 6.87 -18.97
N LEU A 142 -1.96 7.66 -18.50
CA LEU A 142 -2.55 8.75 -19.29
C LEU A 142 -1.54 9.86 -19.58
N ALA A 143 -0.73 10.25 -18.60
CA ALA A 143 0.23 11.34 -18.74
C ALA A 143 1.44 10.97 -19.63
N THR A 144 1.91 9.72 -19.54
CA THR A 144 3.20 9.31 -20.14
C THR A 144 3.05 8.38 -21.35
N GLY A 145 1.86 7.81 -21.57
CA GLY A 145 1.64 6.71 -22.51
C GLY A 145 2.31 5.40 -22.09
N LYS A 146 2.84 5.30 -20.86
CA LYS A 146 3.52 4.12 -20.33
C LYS A 146 2.85 3.65 -19.05
N PHE A 147 2.56 2.35 -18.98
CA PHE A 147 2.01 1.76 -17.76
C PHE A 147 3.15 1.37 -16.80
N PRO A 148 3.09 1.74 -15.52
CA PRO A 148 4.05 1.28 -14.51
C PRO A 148 4.09 -0.26 -14.41
N MET A 149 5.23 -0.82 -14.00
CA MET A 149 5.35 -2.26 -13.79
C MET A 149 4.32 -2.72 -12.73
N TRP A 150 3.73 -3.89 -12.97
CA TRP A 150 2.78 -4.49 -12.05
C TRP A 150 2.97 -6.00 -11.99
N VAL A 151 2.92 -6.57 -10.79
CA VAL A 151 3.11 -8.00 -10.58
C VAL A 151 1.99 -8.60 -9.74
N SER A 152 1.55 -9.80 -10.11
CA SER A 152 0.67 -10.65 -9.29
C SER A 152 1.42 -11.45 -8.23
N GLN A 153 2.70 -11.71 -8.48
CA GLN A 153 3.56 -12.56 -7.66
C GLN A 153 4.89 -11.86 -7.46
N ALA A 154 5.42 -11.90 -6.25
CA ALA A 154 6.64 -11.20 -5.88
C ALA A 154 7.85 -11.63 -6.72
N ASP A 155 7.92 -12.92 -7.05
CA ASP A 155 8.96 -13.52 -7.90
C ASP A 155 8.88 -13.11 -9.37
N LYS A 156 7.99 -12.20 -9.76
CA LYS A 156 7.93 -11.60 -11.10
C LYS A 156 8.41 -10.16 -11.11
N TYR A 157 8.75 -9.60 -9.96
CA TYR A 157 9.26 -8.24 -9.87
C TYR A 157 10.69 -8.17 -10.44
N VAL A 158 10.94 -7.18 -11.30
CA VAL A 158 12.25 -6.95 -11.93
C VAL A 158 12.84 -5.67 -11.35
N ASP A 159 13.86 -5.82 -10.51
CA ASP A 159 14.51 -4.71 -9.81
C ASP A 159 15.80 -4.26 -10.52
N ASP A 160 15.66 -3.75 -11.74
CA ASP A 160 16.77 -3.22 -12.56
C ASP A 160 16.75 -1.69 -12.68
N GLY A 161 15.97 -1.03 -11.82
CA GLY A 161 15.75 0.43 -11.85
C GLY A 161 14.79 0.91 -12.95
N ILE A 162 14.19 0.01 -13.75
CA ILE A 162 13.20 0.38 -14.77
C ILE A 162 11.80 0.07 -14.27
N PHE A 163 11.02 1.12 -14.00
CA PHE A 163 9.69 1.01 -13.40
C PHE A 163 8.53 0.97 -14.40
N PHE A 164 8.80 0.92 -15.71
CA PHE A 164 7.77 0.95 -16.75
C PHE A 164 7.69 -0.36 -17.54
N GLY A 165 6.47 -0.72 -17.94
CA GLY A 165 6.12 -1.94 -18.67
C GLY A 165 5.31 -2.87 -17.77
N ARG A 166 3.98 -2.90 -17.95
CA ARG A 166 3.04 -3.61 -17.06
C ARG A 166 3.48 -5.03 -16.68
N TYR A 167 3.94 -5.83 -17.63
CA TYR A 167 4.46 -7.18 -17.40
C TYR A 167 5.87 -7.28 -17.98
N ARG A 168 6.88 -7.02 -17.16
CA ARG A 168 8.28 -7.07 -17.61
C ARG A 168 8.75 -8.51 -17.68
N LYS A 169 9.52 -8.83 -18.72
CA LYS A 169 10.31 -10.06 -18.83
C LYS A 169 11.75 -9.66 -18.52
N GLY A 170 12.31 -10.14 -17.41
CA GLY A 170 13.65 -9.77 -16.94
C GLY A 170 14.17 -10.74 -15.87
N GLN A 171 15.43 -10.59 -15.47
CA GLN A 171 15.97 -11.33 -14.34
C GLN A 171 15.24 -10.91 -13.06
N VAL A 172 14.64 -11.89 -12.39
CA VAL A 172 14.07 -11.74 -11.07
C VAL A 172 15.22 -11.90 -10.08
N THR A 173 15.55 -10.85 -9.34
CA THR A 173 16.49 -10.96 -8.23
C THR A 173 15.85 -11.81 -7.13
N LYS A 174 16.51 -12.94 -6.82
CA LYS A 174 16.14 -13.81 -5.69
C LYS A 174 16.70 -13.26 -4.39
#